data_AF-A0A536NUE0-F1
#
_entry.id   AF-A0A536NUE0-F1
#
_cell.length_a   1.000
_cell.length_b   1.000
_cell.length_c   1.000
_cell.angle_alpha   90.00
_cell.angle_beta   90.00
_cell.angle_gamma   90.00
#
_symmetry.space_group_name_H-M   'P 1'
#
loop_
_entity.id
_entity.type
_entity.pdbx_description
1 polymer ?
#
loop_
_entity_poly.entity_id
_entity_poly.type
_entity_poly.pdbx_seq_one_letter_code
_entity_poly.pdbx_strand_id
1 'polypeptide(L)'
;MASAGSARRARCLARPHRTARPPPRPAALAPVRSPSRASAAAPSRSAASSTSAALSTPRWSATRCAPTCRASTPPVIGGLGTPAEYTNALSFPVSANFYRYGTAIADEARAVGAKHPAVVVLGDVPWVHPVEANLLNRLAADGVGYTDVEEVSATQANYTATVFNLQHAHHGPSSGGAQPNFQCPPAAQGCPDYIIAALDPFSYHRLFDAMEAAGWYPHVLGAGLDKFNVQRSYDKEIYGAHSLVPFFSPYDHQSNPTVRQYLGSVEHYYPGQFQALDIYTQHAWTAAMLFAAAAKAAGSNLTQASLIQALNGIKNFQTGWSMPLSYGPGAHDPNRCFTYTVDNAPRGTWSTLGGWHCS
;
A
#
# COMPACT_ATOMS: atom_id res chain seq x y z
N MET A 1 31.14 -42.74 -58.18
CA MET A 1 31.55 -43.47 -56.96
C MET A 1 30.28 -43.90 -56.25
N ALA A 2 30.14 -45.20 -56.06
CA ALA A 2 28.96 -45.88 -55.55
C ALA A 2 29.00 -46.00 -54.01
N SER A 3 27.82 -46.01 -53.38
CA SER A 3 27.44 -46.71 -52.13
C SER A 3 26.11 -46.09 -51.64
N ALA A 4 24.93 -46.56 -52.04
CA ALA A 4 24.21 -47.75 -51.53
C ALA A 4 24.17 -47.76 -49.99
N GLY A 5 23.05 -47.46 -49.33
CA GLY A 5 21.86 -48.30 -49.09
C GLY A 5 21.40 -48.03 -47.64
N SER A 6 20.21 -48.33 -47.13
CA SER A 6 19.01 -49.00 -47.58
C SER A 6 17.91 -48.61 -46.58
N ALA A 7 16.73 -48.27 -47.08
CA ALA A 7 15.51 -48.20 -46.28
C ALA A 7 15.01 -49.62 -45.93
N ARG A 8 14.40 -49.80 -44.75
CA ARG A 8 13.37 -50.84 -44.54
C ARG A 8 12.25 -50.32 -43.62
N ARG A 9 11.05 -50.31 -44.19
CA ARG A 9 9.76 -50.35 -43.49
C ARG A 9 9.57 -51.73 -42.85
N ALA A 10 8.86 -51.82 -41.72
CA ALA A 10 7.53 -52.47 -41.65
C ALA A 10 7.08 -52.82 -40.22
N ARG A 11 5.82 -52.41 -39.96
CA ARG A 11 4.72 -53.10 -39.27
C ARG A 11 4.66 -53.15 -37.74
N CYS A 12 3.60 -52.49 -37.29
CA CYS A 12 2.79 -52.66 -36.09
C CYS A 12 2.55 -54.11 -35.70
N LEU A 13 2.66 -54.37 -34.39
CA LEU A 13 1.90 -55.38 -33.66
C LEU A 13 1.39 -54.73 -32.36
N ALA A 14 0.09 -54.81 -32.15
CA ALA A 14 -0.63 -54.30 -31.00
C ALA A 14 -0.85 -55.39 -29.94
N ARG A 15 -0.89 -54.97 -28.66
CA ARG A 15 -1.66 -55.49 -27.48
C ARG A 15 -0.80 -55.61 -26.20
N PRO A 16 -1.39 -55.59 -24.98
CA PRO A 16 -2.60 -54.91 -24.52
C PRO A 16 -2.40 -54.12 -23.21
N HIS A 17 -3.41 -53.32 -22.86
CA HIS A 17 -3.58 -52.60 -21.60
C HIS A 17 -3.21 -53.39 -20.34
N ARG A 18 -2.39 -52.79 -19.47
CA ARG A 18 -2.40 -53.06 -18.03
C ARG A 18 -2.95 -51.82 -17.30
N THR A 19 -4.09 -52.03 -16.67
CA THR A 19 -4.73 -51.11 -15.73
C THR A 19 -3.88 -50.97 -14.48
N ALA A 20 -3.39 -49.75 -14.21
CA ALA A 20 -2.79 -49.43 -12.92
C ALA A 20 -3.90 -49.26 -11.88
N ARG A 21 -3.84 -50.04 -10.80
CA ARG A 21 -4.72 -49.90 -9.63
C ARG A 21 -4.44 -48.58 -8.90
N PRO A 22 -5.46 -47.86 -8.43
CA PRO A 22 -5.26 -46.72 -7.54
C PRO A 22 -4.81 -47.18 -6.14
N PRO A 23 -4.03 -46.36 -5.42
CA PRO A 23 -3.55 -46.67 -4.07
C PRO A 23 -4.71 -46.73 -3.05
N PRO A 24 -4.57 -47.50 -1.95
CA PRO A 24 -5.62 -47.71 -0.96
C PRO A 24 -5.94 -46.42 -0.18
N ARG A 25 -7.24 -46.20 0.04
CA ARG A 25 -7.78 -45.13 0.90
C ARG A 25 -7.37 -45.38 2.37
N PRO A 26 -6.96 -44.33 3.12
CA PRO A 26 -6.78 -44.44 4.56
C PRO A 26 -8.14 -44.65 5.26
N ALA A 27 -8.11 -45.48 6.30
CA ALA A 27 -9.25 -45.97 7.04
C ALA A 27 -10.05 -44.86 7.75
N ALA A 28 -11.36 -45.02 7.75
CA ALA A 28 -12.32 -44.16 8.43
C ALA A 28 -12.14 -44.22 9.94
N LEU A 29 -11.89 -43.07 10.57
CA LEU A 29 -12.02 -42.89 12.01
C LEU A 29 -13.50 -42.67 12.37
N ALA A 30 -13.95 -43.42 13.37
CA ALA A 30 -15.32 -43.45 13.88
C ALA A 30 -15.79 -42.10 14.45
N PRO A 31 -17.11 -41.82 14.44
CA PRO A 31 -17.65 -40.54 14.88
C PRO A 31 -17.59 -40.41 16.41
N VAL A 32 -16.83 -39.42 16.88
CA VAL A 32 -16.89 -39.00 18.29
C VAL A 32 -18.17 -38.19 18.51
N ARG A 33 -19.00 -38.71 19.42
CA ARG A 33 -20.24 -38.11 19.90
C ARG A 33 -20.02 -36.69 20.41
N SER A 34 -20.82 -35.75 19.93
CA SER A 34 -21.01 -34.43 20.52
C SER A 34 -21.71 -34.55 21.88
N PRO A 35 -21.20 -33.93 22.96
CA PRO A 35 -22.02 -33.62 24.12
C PRO A 35 -22.77 -32.29 23.91
N SER A 36 -24.07 -32.34 24.18
CA SER A 36 -24.99 -31.22 24.19
C SER A 36 -24.76 -30.25 25.36
N ARG A 37 -25.01 -28.96 25.11
CA ARG A 37 -25.49 -27.88 26.01
C ARG A 37 -24.75 -27.65 27.33
N ALA A 38 -24.22 -26.43 27.48
CA ALA A 38 -24.45 -25.63 28.68
C ALA A 38 -24.38 -24.12 28.37
N SER A 39 -25.49 -23.44 28.62
CA SER A 39 -25.56 -21.99 28.82
C SER A 39 -24.66 -21.61 29.99
N ALA A 40 -23.76 -20.64 29.81
CA ALA A 40 -23.05 -20.01 30.91
C ALA A 40 -23.10 -18.50 30.71
N ALA A 41 -23.83 -17.86 31.62
CA ALA A 41 -24.01 -16.43 31.72
C ALA A 41 -22.67 -15.70 31.84
N ALA A 42 -22.51 -14.61 31.08
CA ALA A 42 -21.46 -13.64 31.33
C ALA A 42 -21.76 -12.89 32.63
N PRO A 43 -20.79 -12.75 33.56
CA PRO A 43 -21.00 -11.98 34.77
C PRO A 43 -20.97 -10.48 34.45
N SER A 44 -21.97 -9.77 34.95
CA SER A 44 -22.00 -8.32 35.07
C SER A 44 -20.78 -7.81 35.83
N ARG A 45 -20.03 -6.86 35.24
CA ARG A 45 -19.26 -5.89 36.01
C ARG A 45 -19.51 -4.48 35.48
N SER A 46 -20.29 -3.77 36.28
CA SER A 46 -20.38 -2.32 36.36
C SER A 46 -19.03 -1.73 36.81
N ALA A 47 -18.80 -0.49 36.37
CA ALA A 47 -17.83 0.51 36.84
C ALA A 47 -16.35 0.29 36.50
N ALA A 48 -15.92 0.90 35.39
CA ALA A 48 -14.61 1.54 35.30
C ALA A 48 -14.80 2.95 34.71
N SER A 49 -14.31 3.92 35.47
CA SER A 49 -14.35 5.36 35.31
C SER A 49 -13.89 5.88 33.95
N SER A 50 -14.54 6.97 33.52
CA SER A 50 -14.07 7.92 32.52
C SER A 50 -12.56 8.14 32.56
N THR A 51 -11.84 7.60 31.57
CA THR A 51 -10.44 7.94 31.29
C THR A 51 -10.24 8.06 29.79
N SER A 52 -9.57 9.14 29.37
CA SER A 52 -9.40 9.65 28.01
C SER A 52 -9.16 8.58 26.93
N ALA A 53 -10.06 8.54 25.94
CA ALA A 53 -9.85 7.81 24.69
C ALA A 53 -9.38 8.80 23.61
N ALA A 54 -8.07 8.83 23.34
CA ALA A 54 -7.58 9.31 22.05
C ALA A 54 -7.72 8.13 21.06
N LEU A 55 -8.48 8.31 19.97
CA LEU A 55 -8.70 7.25 18.97
C LEU A 55 -7.48 7.15 18.04
N SER A 56 -6.57 6.22 18.36
CA SER A 56 -5.43 5.84 17.53
C SER A 56 -5.74 4.63 16.62
N THR A 57 -6.87 4.63 15.89
CA THR A 57 -7.17 3.59 14.89
C THR A 57 -7.22 4.17 13.46
N PRO A 58 -6.38 3.69 12.53
CA PRO A 58 -6.18 4.34 11.23
C PRO A 58 -7.39 4.25 10.27
N ARG A 59 -8.25 3.23 10.38
CA ARG A 59 -9.35 3.01 9.43
C ARG A 59 -10.71 3.58 9.88
N TRP A 60 -10.88 3.88 11.16
CA TRP A 60 -12.19 4.25 11.73
C TRP A 60 -12.30 5.71 12.19
N SER A 61 -11.21 6.35 12.63
CA SER A 61 -11.28 7.72 13.17
C SER A 61 -11.15 8.81 12.09
N ALA A 62 -10.23 8.66 11.13
CA ALA A 62 -9.92 9.73 10.17
C ALA A 62 -11.06 9.99 9.16
N THR A 63 -11.58 8.95 8.51
CA THR A 63 -12.58 9.10 7.42
C THR A 63 -13.99 9.47 7.92
N ARG A 64 -14.34 9.14 9.17
CA ARG A 64 -15.64 9.50 9.76
C ARG A 64 -15.58 10.74 10.64
N CYS A 65 -14.51 10.96 11.41
CA CYS A 65 -14.45 12.12 12.31
C CYS A 65 -14.08 13.40 11.58
N ALA A 66 -13.16 13.38 10.61
CA ALA A 66 -12.73 14.61 9.94
C ALA A 66 -13.90 15.49 9.41
N PRO A 67 -14.98 14.96 8.83
CA PRO A 67 -16.14 15.77 8.45
C PRO A 67 -17.12 16.11 9.60
N THR A 68 -17.02 15.51 10.79
CA THR A 68 -18.03 15.65 11.87
C THR A 68 -17.50 15.97 13.27
N CYS A 69 -16.18 16.10 13.49
CA CYS A 69 -15.65 16.34 14.84
C CYS A 69 -16.16 17.70 15.36
N ARG A 70 -16.73 17.70 16.58
CA ARG A 70 -17.17 18.89 17.32
C ARG A 70 -16.15 19.22 18.42
N ALA A 71 -16.26 20.39 19.07
CA ALA A 71 -15.36 20.81 20.15
C ALA A 71 -15.19 19.77 21.29
N SER A 72 -16.20 18.93 21.55
CA SER A 72 -16.15 17.84 22.55
C SER A 72 -15.49 16.54 22.04
N THR A 73 -14.98 16.51 20.81
CA THR A 73 -14.43 15.31 20.19
C THR A 73 -12.93 15.21 20.46
N PRO A 74 -12.42 14.07 20.97
CA PRO A 74 -10.99 13.87 21.15
C PRO A 74 -10.22 14.17 19.86
N PRO A 75 -9.02 14.78 19.95
CA PRO A 75 -8.20 15.02 18.77
C PRO A 75 -7.86 13.69 18.09
N VAL A 76 -7.88 13.69 16.76
CA VAL A 76 -7.38 12.59 15.93
C VAL A 76 -5.90 12.86 15.67
N ILE A 77 -5.03 11.98 16.15
CA ILE A 77 -3.59 12.10 16.00
C ILE A 77 -3.13 11.02 15.02
N GLY A 78 -2.39 11.44 13.99
CA GLY A 78 -2.12 10.62 12.83
C GLY A 78 -3.24 10.68 11.81
N GLY A 79 -3.30 9.67 10.96
CA GLY A 79 -4.18 9.63 9.79
C GLY A 79 -3.54 8.82 8.68
N LEU A 80 -4.31 8.53 7.64
CA LEU A 80 -3.80 7.83 6.47
C LEU A 80 -3.15 8.81 5.47
N GLY A 81 -3.47 10.10 5.57
CA GLY A 81 -3.17 11.08 4.54
C GLY A 81 -4.39 11.46 3.70
N THR A 82 -5.61 11.10 4.13
CA THR A 82 -6.82 11.45 3.36
C THR A 82 -7.05 12.97 3.34
N PRO A 83 -7.49 13.58 2.23
CA PRO A 83 -7.59 15.04 2.14
C PRO A 83 -8.41 15.73 3.24
N ALA A 84 -9.45 15.05 3.76
CA ALA A 84 -10.29 15.57 4.84
C ALA A 84 -9.54 15.75 6.17
N GLU A 85 -8.48 14.96 6.42
CA GLU A 85 -7.66 15.07 7.63
C GLU A 85 -6.94 16.42 7.73
N TYR A 86 -6.74 17.10 6.60
CA TYR A 86 -5.95 18.33 6.51
C TYR A 86 -6.77 19.60 6.65
N THR A 87 -8.11 19.50 6.72
CA THR A 87 -9.02 20.65 6.83
C THR A 87 -9.67 20.77 8.20
N ASN A 88 -9.52 19.76 9.07
CA ASN A 88 -10.11 19.73 10.40
C ASN A 88 -9.10 20.14 11.49
N ALA A 89 -9.46 21.12 12.31
CA ALA A 89 -8.61 21.62 13.40
C ALA A 89 -8.37 20.64 14.57
N LEU A 90 -9.17 19.57 14.65
CA LEU A 90 -8.98 18.47 15.61
C LEU A 90 -8.24 17.28 15.00
N SER A 91 -7.81 17.38 13.74
CA SER A 91 -7.01 16.36 13.06
C SER A 91 -5.55 16.80 13.01
N PHE A 92 -4.65 15.93 13.45
CA PHE A 92 -3.21 16.14 13.51
C PHE A 92 -2.50 15.08 12.66
N PRO A 93 -2.60 15.17 11.32
CA PRO A 93 -1.96 14.22 10.42
C PRO A 93 -0.44 14.23 10.61
N VAL A 94 0.21 13.09 10.36
CA VAL A 94 1.67 12.93 10.54
C VAL A 94 2.42 12.64 9.24
N SER A 95 1.68 12.48 8.15
CA SER A 95 2.19 12.19 6.81
C SER A 95 1.74 13.27 5.82
N ALA A 96 2.21 13.15 4.59
CA ALA A 96 1.78 14.01 3.52
C ALA A 96 0.42 13.60 2.96
N ASN A 97 -0.34 14.61 2.50
CA ASN A 97 -1.67 14.45 1.92
C ASN A 97 -1.61 13.60 0.65
N PHE A 98 -2.46 12.57 0.54
CA PHE A 98 -2.55 11.70 -0.63
C PHE A 98 -2.83 12.45 -1.92
N TYR A 99 -3.51 13.58 -1.88
CA TYR A 99 -3.67 14.42 -3.07
C TYR A 99 -2.31 14.79 -3.70
N ARG A 100 -1.28 15.05 -2.89
CA ARG A 100 0.09 15.32 -3.36
C ARG A 100 0.79 14.09 -3.91
N TYR A 101 0.37 12.87 -3.53
CA TYR A 101 0.94 11.65 -4.13
C TYR A 101 0.65 11.61 -5.62
N GLY A 102 -0.55 12.01 -6.06
CA GLY A 102 -0.87 12.06 -7.50
C GLY A 102 0.09 12.96 -8.28
N THR A 103 0.44 14.12 -7.71
CA THR A 103 1.44 15.02 -8.30
C THR A 103 2.83 14.41 -8.30
N ALA A 104 3.30 13.91 -7.15
CA ALA A 104 4.64 13.36 -7.01
C ALA A 104 4.86 12.11 -7.88
N ILE A 105 3.86 11.23 -7.97
CA ILE A 105 3.91 10.06 -8.87
C ILE A 105 3.99 10.50 -10.33
N ALA A 106 3.24 11.53 -10.76
CA ALA A 106 3.36 12.04 -12.12
C ALA A 106 4.73 12.67 -12.40
N ASP A 107 5.27 13.44 -11.44
CA ASP A 107 6.61 14.02 -11.53
C ASP A 107 7.68 12.94 -11.68
N GLU A 108 7.56 11.85 -10.92
CA GLU A 108 8.47 10.71 -11.01
C GLU A 108 8.29 9.93 -12.31
N ALA A 109 7.05 9.71 -12.77
CA ALA A 109 6.78 9.07 -14.06
C ALA A 109 7.50 9.81 -15.20
N ARG A 110 7.46 11.15 -15.17
CA ARG A 110 8.24 11.99 -16.10
C ARG A 110 9.74 11.83 -15.90
N ALA A 111 10.24 11.84 -14.66
CA ALA A 111 11.67 11.74 -14.35
C ALA A 111 12.29 10.41 -14.79
N VAL A 112 11.57 9.30 -14.61
CA VAL A 112 12.00 7.95 -15.04
C VAL A 112 11.77 7.70 -16.54
N GLY A 113 11.17 8.66 -17.24
CA GLY A 113 10.94 8.60 -18.68
C GLY A 113 9.82 7.66 -19.10
N ALA A 114 8.82 7.42 -18.24
CA ALA A 114 7.61 6.69 -18.59
C ALA A 114 6.88 7.42 -19.73
N LYS A 115 6.55 6.69 -20.80
CA LYS A 115 5.90 7.24 -21.99
C LYS A 115 4.44 6.85 -22.06
N HIS A 116 4.16 5.57 -21.83
CA HIS A 116 2.87 4.94 -22.04
C HIS A 116 2.43 4.10 -20.84
N PRO A 117 2.36 4.68 -19.63
CA PRO A 117 1.95 3.93 -18.47
C PRO A 117 0.48 3.50 -18.59
N ALA A 118 0.12 2.40 -17.96
CA ALA A 118 -1.26 2.15 -17.53
C ALA A 118 -1.38 2.43 -16.03
N VAL A 119 -2.57 2.77 -15.58
CA VAL A 119 -2.83 3.21 -14.19
C VAL A 119 -3.78 2.22 -13.50
N VAL A 120 -3.46 1.84 -12.26
CA VAL A 120 -4.34 1.00 -11.44
C VAL A 120 -4.49 1.59 -10.04
N VAL A 121 -5.74 1.78 -9.62
CA VAL A 121 -6.08 2.42 -8.34
C VAL A 121 -7.21 1.69 -7.62
N LEU A 122 -7.37 1.94 -6.32
CA LEU A 122 -8.52 1.43 -5.56
C LEU A 122 -9.77 2.27 -5.82
N GLY A 123 -10.71 1.74 -6.61
CA GLY A 123 -11.97 2.41 -6.95
C GLY A 123 -13.03 2.37 -5.84
N ASP A 124 -12.96 1.39 -4.93
CA ASP A 124 -13.89 1.26 -3.80
C ASP A 124 -13.52 2.12 -2.58
N VAL A 125 -12.53 3.00 -2.75
CA VAL A 125 -12.02 3.89 -1.71
C VAL A 125 -12.30 5.35 -2.12
N PRO A 126 -13.38 5.99 -1.61
CA PRO A 126 -13.86 7.27 -2.17
C PRO A 126 -12.85 8.42 -2.19
N TRP A 127 -11.88 8.43 -1.27
CA TRP A 127 -10.86 9.47 -1.21
C TRP A 127 -9.76 9.29 -2.27
N VAL A 128 -9.70 8.16 -2.98
CA VAL A 128 -8.74 7.90 -4.07
C VAL A 128 -9.11 8.66 -5.34
N HIS A 129 -10.38 8.81 -5.67
CA HIS A 129 -10.82 9.51 -6.89
C HIS A 129 -10.22 10.92 -7.08
N PRO A 130 -10.18 11.82 -6.08
CA PRO A 130 -9.50 13.11 -6.27
C PRO A 130 -7.98 12.99 -6.45
N VAL A 131 -7.35 11.94 -5.91
CA VAL A 131 -5.91 11.66 -6.09
C VAL A 131 -5.64 11.15 -7.51
N GLU A 132 -6.46 10.22 -7.96
CA GLU A 132 -6.47 9.67 -9.32
C GLU A 132 -6.67 10.79 -10.35
N ALA A 133 -7.72 11.60 -10.21
CA ALA A 133 -7.98 12.70 -11.13
C ALA A 133 -6.78 13.68 -11.20
N ASN A 134 -6.15 13.98 -10.06
CA ASN A 134 -4.95 14.82 -10.01
C ASN A 134 -3.75 14.17 -10.73
N LEU A 135 -3.51 12.88 -10.49
CA LEU A 135 -2.48 12.10 -11.18
C LEU A 135 -2.68 12.14 -12.71
N LEU A 136 -3.88 11.78 -13.18
CA LEU A 136 -4.19 11.69 -14.61
C LEU A 136 -4.10 13.04 -15.30
N ASN A 137 -4.61 14.10 -14.67
CA ASN A 137 -4.47 15.48 -15.17
C ASN A 137 -3.01 15.88 -15.29
N ARG A 138 -2.18 15.51 -14.31
CA ARG A 138 -0.76 15.87 -14.31
C ARG A 138 0.03 15.08 -15.37
N LEU A 139 -0.21 13.78 -15.50
CA LEU A 139 0.37 12.97 -16.58
C LEU A 139 0.06 13.57 -17.95
N ALA A 140 -1.21 13.92 -18.20
CA ALA A 140 -1.62 14.54 -19.45
C ALA A 140 -0.94 15.91 -19.68
N ALA A 141 -0.86 16.75 -18.64
CA ALA A 141 -0.19 18.05 -18.71
C ALA A 141 1.33 17.93 -18.96
N ASP A 142 1.96 16.87 -18.44
CA ASP A 142 3.38 16.59 -18.63
C ASP A 142 3.70 15.92 -19.96
N GLY A 143 2.68 15.60 -20.77
CA GLY A 143 2.79 14.96 -22.07
C GLY A 143 2.99 13.45 -22.00
N VAL A 144 2.71 12.83 -20.85
CA VAL A 144 2.78 11.37 -20.67
C VAL A 144 1.49 10.77 -21.24
N GLY A 145 1.64 9.95 -22.28
CA GLY A 145 0.54 9.38 -23.04
C GLY A 145 0.06 8.07 -22.41
N TYR A 146 -0.76 8.12 -21.37
CA TYR A 146 -1.17 6.92 -20.64
C TYR A 146 -2.31 6.15 -21.36
N THR A 147 -2.37 4.85 -21.08
CA THR A 147 -3.04 3.87 -21.97
C THR A 147 -4.33 3.30 -21.44
N ASP A 148 -4.48 3.20 -20.13
CA ASP A 148 -5.63 2.55 -19.49
C ASP A 148 -5.70 2.98 -18.03
N VAL A 149 -6.91 2.94 -17.46
CA VAL A 149 -7.16 3.14 -16.03
C VAL A 149 -8.06 2.03 -15.51
N GLU A 150 -7.55 1.24 -14.58
CA GLU A 150 -8.31 0.22 -13.88
C GLU A 150 -8.57 0.62 -12.42
N GLU A 151 -9.86 0.78 -12.12
CA GLU A 151 -10.34 1.00 -10.76
C GLU A 151 -10.75 -0.34 -10.13
N VAL A 152 -9.90 -0.89 -9.25
CA VAL A 152 -10.10 -2.20 -8.64
C VAL A 152 -10.67 -2.11 -7.22
N SER A 153 -11.27 -3.20 -6.74
CA SER A 153 -11.70 -3.30 -5.33
C SER A 153 -10.59 -3.86 -4.45
N ALA A 154 -10.36 -3.23 -3.29
CA ALA A 154 -9.45 -3.76 -2.26
C ALA A 154 -9.87 -5.15 -1.71
N THR A 155 -11.09 -5.60 -2.00
CA THR A 155 -11.64 -6.89 -1.56
C THR A 155 -11.75 -7.94 -2.67
N GLN A 156 -11.43 -7.56 -3.90
CA GLN A 156 -11.47 -8.49 -5.03
C GLN A 156 -10.45 -9.62 -4.83
N ALA A 157 -10.82 -10.83 -5.22
CA ALA A 157 -10.07 -12.05 -4.90
C ALA A 157 -8.74 -12.16 -5.68
N ASN A 158 -8.72 -11.73 -6.94
CA ASN A 158 -7.52 -11.71 -7.80
C ASN A 158 -7.66 -10.62 -8.87
N TYR A 159 -6.54 -10.19 -9.47
CA TYR A 159 -6.49 -9.13 -10.49
C TYR A 159 -6.18 -9.67 -11.89
N THR A 160 -6.50 -10.94 -12.20
CA THR A 160 -6.22 -11.53 -13.52
C THR A 160 -6.93 -10.77 -14.65
N ALA A 161 -8.20 -10.42 -14.46
CA ALA A 161 -8.95 -9.62 -15.44
C ALA A 161 -8.37 -8.20 -15.59
N THR A 162 -7.99 -7.58 -14.47
CA THR A 162 -7.33 -6.26 -14.47
C THR A 162 -6.04 -6.29 -15.28
N VAL A 163 -5.17 -7.28 -15.06
CA VAL A 163 -3.91 -7.43 -15.83
C VAL A 163 -4.18 -7.68 -17.31
N PHE A 164 -5.24 -8.43 -17.66
CA PHE A 164 -5.66 -8.58 -19.05
C PHE A 164 -6.13 -7.25 -19.65
N ASN A 165 -6.93 -6.47 -18.91
CA ASN A 165 -7.40 -5.17 -19.37
C ASN A 165 -6.25 -4.17 -19.55
N LEU A 166 -5.33 -4.06 -18.59
CA LEU A 166 -4.18 -3.15 -18.71
C LEU A 166 -3.31 -3.44 -19.95
N GLN A 167 -3.34 -4.67 -20.49
CA GLN A 167 -2.64 -5.06 -21.71
C GLN A 167 -3.42 -4.78 -23.00
N HIS A 168 -4.74 -4.65 -22.94
CA HIS A 168 -5.61 -4.80 -24.11
C HIS A 168 -6.76 -3.79 -24.20
N ALA A 169 -7.08 -3.09 -23.12
CA ALA A 169 -8.20 -2.17 -23.02
C ALA A 169 -7.76 -0.71 -23.16
N HIS A 170 -8.73 0.20 -23.00
CA HIS A 170 -8.56 1.65 -23.07
C HIS A 170 -9.64 2.35 -22.24
N HIS A 171 -9.79 1.89 -21.00
CA HIS A 171 -10.69 2.43 -20.00
C HIS A 171 -10.17 3.76 -19.45
N GLY A 172 -11.09 4.69 -19.20
CA GLY A 172 -10.79 5.93 -18.51
C GLY A 172 -11.32 5.95 -17.08
N PRO A 173 -10.95 6.97 -16.28
CA PRO A 173 -11.40 7.10 -14.90
C PRO A 173 -12.91 7.27 -14.82
N SER A 174 -13.55 6.65 -13.82
CA SER A 174 -14.98 6.73 -13.58
C SER A 174 -15.39 8.05 -12.91
N SER A 175 -14.47 8.64 -12.16
CA SER A 175 -14.76 9.74 -11.22
C SER A 175 -14.05 11.06 -11.53
N GLY A 176 -13.57 11.20 -12.78
CA GLY A 176 -12.99 12.43 -13.33
C GLY A 176 -11.48 12.38 -13.53
N GLY A 177 -10.94 13.44 -14.13
CA GLY A 177 -9.55 13.50 -14.63
C GLY A 177 -9.50 13.48 -16.16
N ALA A 178 -8.30 13.68 -16.70
CA ALA A 178 -8.03 13.48 -18.12
C ALA A 178 -8.45 12.06 -18.52
N GLN A 179 -8.83 11.85 -19.78
CA GLN A 179 -9.04 10.51 -20.34
C GLN A 179 -7.73 9.97 -20.94
N PRO A 180 -7.57 8.64 -21.06
CA PRO A 180 -6.44 8.05 -21.77
C PRO A 180 -6.24 8.73 -23.13
N ASN A 181 -4.99 9.07 -23.43
CA ASN A 181 -4.62 9.85 -24.61
C ASN A 181 -3.63 9.09 -25.51
N PHE A 182 -3.37 7.81 -25.22
CA PHE A 182 -2.55 6.95 -26.05
C PHE A 182 -3.13 5.54 -26.16
N GLN A 183 -3.21 5.02 -27.38
CA GLN A 183 -3.58 3.63 -27.62
C GLN A 183 -2.33 2.83 -27.98
N CYS A 184 -2.03 1.76 -27.24
CA CYS A 184 -0.97 0.84 -27.63
C CYS A 184 -1.27 0.25 -29.02
N PRO A 185 -0.30 0.28 -29.97
CA PRO A 185 -0.46 -0.41 -31.24
C PRO A 185 -0.68 -1.92 -31.02
N PRO A 186 -1.48 -2.58 -31.87
CA PRO A 186 -1.63 -4.03 -31.80
C PRO A 186 -0.27 -4.73 -31.84
N ALA A 187 -0.03 -5.65 -30.90
CA ALA A 187 1.20 -6.42 -30.75
C ALA A 187 2.48 -5.60 -30.44
N ALA A 188 2.37 -4.35 -29.99
CA ALA A 188 3.51 -3.59 -29.49
C ALA A 188 4.09 -4.24 -28.23
N GLN A 189 5.30 -4.81 -28.35
CA GLN A 189 6.03 -5.31 -27.19
C GLN A 189 6.44 -4.14 -26.30
N GLY A 190 6.20 -4.26 -24.99
CA GLY A 190 6.53 -3.22 -24.01
C GLY A 190 5.58 -2.03 -23.99
N CYS A 191 4.34 -2.19 -24.46
CA CYS A 191 3.26 -1.22 -24.27
C CYS A 191 2.11 -1.89 -23.51
N PRO A 192 1.68 -1.37 -22.34
CA PRO A 192 2.26 -0.22 -21.64
C PRO A 192 3.69 -0.48 -21.16
N ASP A 193 4.48 0.58 -21.01
CA ASP A 193 5.89 0.51 -20.57
C ASP A 193 6.04 0.54 -19.05
N TYR A 194 5.06 1.14 -18.38
CA TYR A 194 4.95 1.24 -16.92
C TYR A 194 3.55 0.86 -16.42
N ILE A 195 3.49 0.41 -15.18
CA ILE A 195 2.28 0.39 -14.36
C ILE A 195 2.45 1.38 -13.25
N ILE A 196 1.59 2.40 -13.25
CA ILE A 196 1.44 3.33 -12.14
C ILE A 196 0.35 2.78 -11.22
N ALA A 197 0.73 2.33 -10.04
CA ALA A 197 -0.17 1.66 -9.11
C ALA A 197 -0.28 2.45 -7.79
N ALA A 198 -1.50 2.75 -7.37
CA ALA A 198 -1.82 3.32 -6.06
C ALA A 198 -2.75 2.36 -5.30
N LEU A 199 -2.14 1.34 -4.68
CA LEU A 199 -2.83 0.21 -4.07
C LEU A 199 -2.46 0.07 -2.59
N ASP A 200 -3.32 -0.61 -1.82
CA ASP A 200 -2.93 -1.08 -0.50
C ASP A 200 -2.00 -2.30 -0.61
N PRO A 201 -1.24 -2.65 0.44
CA PRO A 201 -0.28 -3.76 0.38
C PRO A 201 -0.87 -5.10 -0.07
N PHE A 202 -2.11 -5.42 0.31
CA PHE A 202 -2.75 -6.68 -0.11
C PHE A 202 -3.19 -6.64 -1.58
N SER A 203 -3.53 -5.47 -2.08
CA SER A 203 -3.86 -5.27 -3.49
C SER A 203 -2.63 -5.33 -4.39
N TYR A 204 -1.47 -4.86 -3.94
CA TYR A 204 -0.22 -5.09 -4.66
C TYR A 204 0.05 -6.58 -4.85
N HIS A 205 -0.14 -7.40 -3.79
CA HIS A 205 0.01 -8.85 -3.89
C HIS A 205 -0.77 -9.46 -5.06
N ARG A 206 -2.05 -9.13 -5.12
CA ARG A 206 -2.94 -9.63 -6.17
C ARG A 206 -2.57 -9.13 -7.57
N LEU A 207 -2.07 -7.90 -7.69
CA LEU A 207 -1.61 -7.35 -8.96
C LEU A 207 -0.42 -8.14 -9.48
N PHE A 208 0.60 -8.32 -8.64
CA PHE A 208 1.84 -8.97 -9.05
C PHE A 208 1.68 -10.48 -9.27
N ASP A 209 0.87 -11.17 -8.46
CA ASP A 209 0.50 -12.58 -8.72
C ASP A 209 -0.16 -12.72 -10.12
N ALA A 210 -1.01 -11.77 -10.50
CA ALA A 210 -1.68 -11.76 -11.80
C ALA A 210 -0.70 -11.41 -12.94
N MET A 211 0.24 -10.50 -12.72
CA MET A 211 1.32 -10.17 -13.67
C MET A 211 2.24 -11.36 -13.91
N GLU A 212 2.63 -12.06 -12.84
CA GLU A 212 3.43 -13.29 -12.92
C GLU A 212 2.69 -14.37 -13.71
N ALA A 213 1.41 -14.61 -13.39
CA ALA A 213 0.58 -15.58 -14.10
C ALA A 213 0.42 -15.26 -15.60
N ALA A 214 0.45 -13.97 -15.97
CA ALA A 214 0.42 -13.52 -17.36
C ALA A 214 1.80 -13.53 -18.04
N GLY A 215 2.90 -13.73 -17.30
CA GLY A 215 4.25 -13.60 -17.82
C GLY A 215 4.57 -12.17 -18.28
N TRP A 216 3.98 -11.16 -17.65
CA TRP A 216 4.00 -9.76 -18.08
C TRP A 216 4.68 -8.87 -17.04
N TYR A 217 5.74 -8.17 -17.45
CA TYR A 217 6.66 -7.46 -16.53
C TYR A 217 7.01 -6.04 -17.04
N PRO A 218 6.03 -5.14 -17.18
CA PRO A 218 6.31 -3.70 -17.34
C PRO A 218 7.05 -3.15 -16.11
N HIS A 219 7.68 -1.98 -16.25
CA HIS A 219 8.21 -1.28 -15.08
C HIS A 219 7.08 -0.85 -14.15
N VAL A 220 7.39 -0.61 -12.87
CA VAL A 220 6.36 -0.30 -11.87
C VAL A 220 6.73 0.97 -11.13
N LEU A 221 5.75 1.86 -10.99
CA LEU A 221 5.84 3.05 -10.16
C LEU A 221 4.64 3.06 -9.22
N GLY A 222 4.86 3.29 -7.93
CA GLY A 222 3.77 3.31 -6.97
C GLY A 222 4.11 3.97 -5.65
N ALA A 223 3.25 3.75 -4.66
CA ALA A 223 3.44 4.27 -3.32
C ALA A 223 3.56 3.12 -2.32
N GLY A 224 4.56 3.17 -1.45
CA GLY A 224 4.75 2.17 -0.39
C GLY A 224 5.03 0.74 -0.88
N LEU A 225 5.69 0.58 -2.02
CA LEU A 225 6.15 -0.73 -2.53
C LEU A 225 7.30 -1.32 -1.71
N ASP A 226 8.05 -0.47 -1.02
CA ASP A 226 9.27 -0.77 -0.28
C ASP A 226 9.01 -1.45 1.09
N LYS A 227 7.92 -2.21 1.27
CA LYS A 227 7.49 -2.75 2.58
C LYS A 227 7.54 -4.28 2.70
N PHE A 228 7.55 -4.84 3.91
CA PHE A 228 7.93 -6.25 4.18
C PHE A 228 6.94 -7.24 3.63
N ASN A 229 5.67 -6.96 3.83
CA ASN A 229 4.62 -7.75 3.22
C ASN A 229 4.75 -7.69 1.71
N VAL A 230 4.80 -6.48 1.15
CA VAL A 230 4.88 -6.20 -0.29
C VAL A 230 6.07 -6.95 -0.91
N GLN A 231 7.32 -6.62 -0.56
CA GLN A 231 8.53 -7.23 -1.13
C GLN A 231 8.54 -8.76 -1.19
N ARG A 232 8.04 -9.45 -0.15
CA ARG A 232 8.12 -10.91 -0.05
C ARG A 232 7.38 -11.68 -1.13
N SER A 233 6.47 -11.02 -1.83
CA SER A 233 5.61 -11.69 -2.79
C SER A 233 6.05 -11.50 -4.23
N TYR A 234 7.21 -10.86 -4.46
CA TYR A 234 7.66 -10.52 -5.81
C TYR A 234 9.13 -10.87 -6.00
N ASP A 235 9.48 -11.27 -7.22
CA ASP A 235 10.84 -11.61 -7.64
C ASP A 235 11.35 -10.61 -8.67
N LYS A 236 11.04 -10.80 -9.95
CA LYS A 236 11.51 -9.98 -11.08
C LYS A 236 10.53 -8.86 -11.44
N GLU A 237 9.29 -8.96 -10.95
CA GLU A 237 8.16 -8.06 -11.25
C GLU A 237 8.43 -6.63 -10.77
N ILE A 238 9.20 -6.49 -9.69
CA ILE A 238 9.51 -5.20 -9.06
C ILE A 238 10.92 -4.70 -9.38
N TYR A 239 11.70 -5.42 -10.19
CA TYR A 239 13.07 -4.98 -10.47
C TYR A 239 13.06 -3.61 -11.17
N GLY A 240 13.78 -2.65 -10.59
CA GLY A 240 13.76 -1.27 -11.06
C GLY A 240 12.44 -0.55 -10.79
N ALA A 241 11.59 -1.05 -9.88
CA ALA A 241 10.38 -0.35 -9.47
C ALA A 241 10.72 0.88 -8.64
N HIS A 242 9.92 1.93 -8.83
CA HIS A 242 10.02 3.18 -8.08
C HIS A 242 8.88 3.29 -7.08
N SER A 243 9.20 3.70 -5.86
CA SER A 243 8.23 3.83 -4.76
C SER A 243 8.34 5.19 -4.09
N LEU A 244 7.20 5.87 -4.00
CA LEU A 244 7.02 7.11 -3.26
C LEU A 244 6.67 6.81 -1.79
N VAL A 245 7.39 7.42 -0.85
CA VAL A 245 7.11 7.30 0.60
C VAL A 245 7.31 8.63 1.35
N PRO A 246 6.47 8.94 2.36
CA PRO A 246 6.61 10.14 3.20
C PRO A 246 7.51 9.92 4.43
N PHE A 247 8.09 8.72 4.56
CA PHE A 247 8.97 8.28 5.63
C PHE A 247 10.16 7.54 5.01
N PHE A 248 11.34 7.66 5.61
CA PHE A 248 12.48 6.83 5.23
C PHE A 248 12.12 5.35 5.31
N SER A 249 12.59 4.62 4.30
CA SER A 249 12.37 3.20 4.25
C SER A 249 13.14 2.51 5.39
N PRO A 250 12.50 1.59 6.16
CA PRO A 250 13.21 0.82 7.18
C PRO A 250 14.32 -0.10 6.65
N TYR A 251 14.44 -0.26 5.33
CA TYR A 251 15.36 -1.19 4.66
C TYR A 251 16.75 -0.61 4.47
N ASP A 252 16.82 0.57 3.89
CA ASP A 252 18.06 1.28 3.56
C ASP A 252 18.48 2.26 4.67
N HIS A 253 17.63 2.47 5.68
CA HIS A 253 17.90 3.33 6.85
C HIS A 253 17.99 2.55 8.17
N GLN A 254 18.42 1.28 8.17
CA GLN A 254 18.55 0.51 9.43
C GLN A 254 19.54 1.09 10.44
N SER A 255 20.47 1.95 10.03
CA SER A 255 21.36 2.67 10.95
C SER A 255 20.66 3.80 11.72
N ASN A 256 19.53 4.29 11.21
CA ASN A 256 18.76 5.37 11.81
C ASN A 256 18.20 4.97 13.19
N PRO A 257 18.42 5.77 14.26
CA PRO A 257 17.94 5.43 15.60
C PRO A 257 16.43 5.23 15.71
N THR A 258 15.62 6.04 15.03
CA THR A 258 14.15 5.89 15.04
C THR A 258 13.75 4.59 14.36
N VAL A 259 14.36 4.26 13.22
CA VAL A 259 14.11 3.00 12.51
C VAL A 259 14.47 1.80 13.39
N ARG A 260 15.64 1.80 14.04
CA ARG A 260 16.04 0.73 14.97
C ARG A 260 15.08 0.58 16.14
N GLN A 261 14.65 1.70 16.72
CA GLN A 261 13.70 1.67 17.82
C GLN A 261 12.36 1.09 17.38
N TYR A 262 11.84 1.52 16.23
CA TYR A 262 10.60 1.01 15.67
C TYR A 262 10.68 -0.49 15.39
N LEU A 263 11.69 -0.94 14.62
CA LEU A 263 11.86 -2.35 14.28
C LEU A 263 12.05 -3.21 15.53
N GLY A 264 12.96 -2.82 16.43
CA GLY A 264 13.20 -3.57 17.67
C GLY A 264 11.99 -3.62 18.60
N SER A 265 11.17 -2.56 18.63
CA SER A 265 9.93 -2.55 19.42
C SER A 265 8.89 -3.50 18.84
N VAL A 266 8.70 -3.50 17.53
CA VAL A 266 7.76 -4.41 16.87
C VAL A 266 8.24 -5.86 17.00
N GLU A 267 9.53 -6.12 16.79
CA GLU A 267 10.10 -7.46 16.94
C GLU A 267 9.91 -8.00 18.36
N HIS A 268 10.09 -7.16 19.37
CA HIS A 268 9.95 -7.57 20.76
C HIS A 268 8.49 -7.77 21.19
N TYR A 269 7.62 -6.79 20.94
CA TYR A 269 6.25 -6.81 21.48
C TYR A 269 5.23 -7.47 20.54
N TYR A 270 5.51 -7.48 19.23
CA TYR A 270 4.61 -7.98 18.19
C TYR A 270 5.36 -8.82 17.13
N PRO A 271 6.12 -9.86 17.53
CA PRO A 271 6.96 -10.63 16.60
C PRO A 271 6.17 -11.23 15.43
N GLY A 272 4.91 -11.64 15.66
CA GLY A 272 4.04 -12.16 14.61
C GLY A 272 3.57 -11.12 13.58
N GLN A 273 3.73 -9.83 13.86
CA GLN A 273 3.37 -8.72 12.95
C GLN A 273 4.58 -8.13 12.23
N PHE A 274 5.81 -8.51 12.61
CA PHE A 274 7.03 -7.93 12.03
C PHE A 274 7.08 -8.07 10.50
N GLN A 275 6.59 -9.20 9.98
CA GLN A 275 6.57 -9.46 8.54
C GLN A 275 5.39 -8.79 7.80
N ALA A 276 4.43 -8.24 8.54
CA ALA A 276 3.30 -7.49 8.01
C ALA A 276 3.51 -5.97 8.09
N LEU A 277 4.73 -5.53 8.45
CA LEU A 277 5.04 -4.11 8.54
C LEU A 277 4.92 -3.43 7.17
N ASP A 278 4.11 -2.39 7.14
CA ASP A 278 3.80 -1.59 5.96
C ASP A 278 3.88 -0.08 6.24
N ILE A 279 3.54 0.71 5.22
CA ILE A 279 3.52 2.17 5.34
C ILE A 279 2.54 2.64 6.44
N TYR A 280 1.42 1.96 6.67
CA TYR A 280 0.43 2.35 7.68
C TYR A 280 0.95 2.14 9.10
N THR A 281 1.78 1.12 9.33
CA THR A 281 2.44 0.94 10.63
C THR A 281 3.43 2.06 10.95
N GLN A 282 4.10 2.65 9.95
CA GLN A 282 4.97 3.83 10.14
C GLN A 282 4.16 5.10 10.47
N HIS A 283 2.99 5.26 9.83
CA HIS A 283 2.04 6.32 10.21
C HIS A 283 1.62 6.16 11.67
N ALA A 284 1.23 4.95 12.10
CA ALA A 284 0.80 4.67 13.46
C ALA A 284 1.92 4.91 14.49
N TRP A 285 3.15 4.50 14.16
CA TRP A 285 4.31 4.75 15.02
C TRP A 285 4.58 6.24 15.19
N THR A 286 4.59 7.02 14.08
CA THR A 286 4.79 8.47 14.13
C THR A 286 3.68 9.17 14.92
N ALA A 287 2.42 8.72 14.76
CA ALA A 287 1.29 9.23 15.54
C ALA A 287 1.46 8.96 17.05
N ALA A 288 1.95 7.78 17.42
CA ALA A 288 2.25 7.44 18.82
C ALA A 288 3.38 8.30 19.39
N MET A 289 4.44 8.56 18.61
CA MET A 289 5.51 9.48 18.99
C MET A 289 4.97 10.88 19.26
N LEU A 290 4.13 11.40 18.36
CA LEU A 290 3.52 12.73 18.49
C LEU A 290 2.61 12.82 19.71
N PHE A 291 1.76 11.81 19.92
CA PHE A 291 0.89 11.73 21.10
C PHE A 291 1.70 11.71 22.39
N ALA A 292 2.75 10.88 22.48
CA ALA A 292 3.59 10.81 23.68
C ALA A 292 4.26 12.15 24.00
N ALA A 293 4.75 12.86 22.98
CA ALA A 293 5.33 14.19 23.15
C ALA A 293 4.30 15.22 23.65
N ALA A 294 3.11 15.25 23.04
CA ALA A 294 2.04 16.17 23.42
C ALA A 294 1.47 15.87 24.82
N ALA A 295 1.23 14.59 25.14
CA ALA A 295 0.75 14.17 26.45
C ALA A 295 1.75 14.53 27.56
N LYS A 296 3.06 14.35 27.30
CA LYS A 296 4.11 14.78 28.22
C LYS A 296 4.10 16.29 28.43
N ALA A 297 3.93 17.08 27.35
CA ALA A 297 3.87 18.54 27.43
C ALA A 297 2.59 19.04 28.13
N ALA A 298 1.48 18.33 28.01
CA ALA A 298 0.21 18.65 28.68
C ALA A 298 0.25 18.40 30.20
N GLY A 299 1.20 17.60 30.70
CA GLY A 299 1.41 17.34 32.12
C GLY A 299 0.50 16.25 32.71
N SER A 300 0.63 16.02 34.03
CA SER A 300 -0.03 14.92 34.74
C SER A 300 -1.55 15.03 34.82
N ASN A 301 -2.12 16.23 34.64
CA ASN A 301 -3.56 16.45 34.57
C ASN A 301 -4.02 16.53 33.10
N LEU A 302 -3.81 15.44 32.37
CA LEU A 302 -4.10 15.35 30.94
C LEU A 302 -5.62 15.45 30.71
N THR A 303 -6.03 16.52 30.04
CA THR A 303 -7.39 16.72 29.55
C THR A 303 -7.36 16.81 28.03
N GLN A 304 -8.52 16.67 27.40
CA GLN A 304 -8.64 16.90 25.95
C GLN A 304 -8.15 18.30 25.55
N ALA A 305 -8.52 19.32 26.32
CA ALA A 305 -8.14 20.71 26.06
C ALA A 305 -6.62 20.91 26.19
N SER A 306 -6.00 20.39 27.27
CA SER A 306 -4.55 20.49 27.45
C SER A 306 -3.77 19.68 26.41
N LEU A 307 -4.31 18.55 25.95
CA LEU A 307 -3.72 17.78 24.84
C LEU A 307 -3.78 18.56 23.52
N ILE A 308 -4.92 19.14 23.16
CA ILE A 308 -5.07 19.95 21.94
C ILE A 308 -4.14 21.17 21.99
N GLN A 309 -4.09 21.85 23.13
CA GLN A 309 -3.18 22.97 23.33
C GLN A 309 -1.72 22.55 23.16
N ALA A 310 -1.32 21.42 23.74
CA ALA A 310 0.03 20.88 23.61
C ALA A 310 0.34 20.51 22.15
N LEU A 311 -0.57 19.84 21.45
CA LEU A 311 -0.42 19.48 20.03
C LEU A 311 -0.24 20.72 19.16
N ASN A 312 -1.10 21.74 19.29
CA ASN A 312 -0.98 23.00 18.55
C ASN A 312 0.32 23.77 18.86
N GLY A 313 0.91 23.52 20.04
CA GLY A 313 2.19 24.08 20.47
C GLY A 313 3.42 23.37 19.90
N ILE A 314 3.27 22.22 19.24
CA ILE A 314 4.40 21.46 18.71
C ILE A 314 5.04 22.19 17.53
N LYS A 315 6.35 22.44 17.63
CA LYS A 315 7.20 23.04 16.58
C LYS A 315 8.43 22.17 16.36
N ASN A 316 8.81 22.00 15.10
CA ASN A 316 10.01 21.27 14.66
C ASN A 316 10.18 19.90 15.35
N PHE A 317 9.08 19.16 15.50
CA PHE A 317 9.10 17.83 16.10
C PHE A 317 9.91 16.87 15.24
N GLN A 318 11.04 16.43 15.77
CA GLN A 318 11.94 15.52 15.08
C GLN A 318 11.37 14.10 15.15
N THR A 319 10.83 13.62 14.03
CA THR A 319 10.41 12.22 13.90
C THR A 319 11.62 11.30 13.71
N GLY A 320 12.71 11.84 13.16
CA GLY A 320 13.93 11.10 12.83
C GLY A 320 13.85 10.29 11.53
N TRP A 321 12.67 10.18 10.90
CA TRP A 321 12.50 9.46 9.63
C TRP A 321 11.58 10.15 8.62
N SER A 322 11.07 11.34 8.94
CA SER A 322 10.36 12.24 8.03
C SER A 322 10.88 13.65 8.23
N MET A 323 10.38 14.59 7.43
CA MET A 323 10.54 16.00 7.73
C MET A 323 9.98 16.35 9.12
N PRO A 324 10.59 17.31 9.84
CA PRO A 324 10.10 17.73 11.15
C PRO A 324 8.67 18.25 11.08
N LEU A 325 7.85 17.87 12.06
CA LEU A 325 6.42 18.23 12.08
C LEU A 325 6.19 19.49 12.92
N SER A 326 5.40 20.42 12.40
CA SER A 326 4.98 21.62 13.13
C SER A 326 3.47 21.82 12.98
N TYR A 327 2.82 22.15 14.09
CA TYR A 327 1.38 22.38 14.16
C TYR A 327 1.09 23.80 14.66
N GLY A 328 -0.17 24.22 14.61
CA GLY A 328 -0.60 25.56 15.00
C GLY A 328 -2.10 25.56 15.30
N PRO A 329 -2.73 26.71 15.56
CA PRO A 329 -4.19 26.74 15.60
C PRO A 329 -4.78 26.51 14.20
N GLY A 330 -5.85 25.74 14.10
CA GLY A 330 -6.61 25.55 12.85
C GLY A 330 -6.26 24.27 12.10
N ALA A 331 -6.45 24.30 10.78
CA ALA A 331 -6.19 23.16 9.89
C ALA A 331 -4.68 22.85 9.80
N HIS A 332 -4.34 21.56 9.67
CA HIS A 332 -2.96 21.08 9.78
C HIS A 332 -2.48 20.37 8.51
N ASP A 333 -1.28 20.76 8.06
CA ASP A 333 -0.60 20.14 6.93
C ASP A 333 0.92 20.14 7.17
N PRO A 334 1.38 19.34 8.16
CA PRO A 334 2.72 19.48 8.75
C PRO A 334 3.82 18.80 7.93
N ASN A 335 3.46 17.90 7.00
CA ASN A 335 4.40 17.22 6.12
C ASN A 335 3.93 17.36 4.67
N ARG A 336 4.80 17.86 3.81
CA ARG A 336 4.56 18.08 2.37
C ARG A 336 5.61 17.41 1.49
N CYS A 337 6.37 16.49 2.08
CA CYS A 337 7.57 15.98 1.48
C CYS A 337 7.55 14.46 1.36
N PHE A 338 8.27 13.98 0.36
CA PHE A 338 8.43 12.58 0.04
C PHE A 338 9.88 12.25 -0.28
N THR A 339 10.22 10.97 -0.23
CA THR A 339 11.39 10.42 -0.88
C THR A 339 10.95 9.42 -1.92
N TYR A 340 11.70 9.32 -3.01
CA TYR A 340 11.61 8.20 -3.93
C TYR A 340 12.58 7.11 -3.50
N THR A 341 12.20 5.88 -3.70
CA THR A 341 13.05 4.71 -3.48
C THR A 341 13.00 3.85 -4.73
N VAL A 342 14.10 3.21 -5.09
CA VAL A 342 14.19 2.31 -6.25
C VAL A 342 14.63 0.93 -5.79
N ASP A 343 14.06 -0.11 -6.39
CA ASP A 343 14.56 -1.47 -6.23
C ASP A 343 15.79 -1.70 -7.12
N ASN A 344 16.98 -1.84 -6.53
CA ASN A 344 18.25 -1.96 -7.26
C ASN A 344 18.62 -3.40 -7.66
N ALA A 345 17.94 -4.40 -7.12
CA ALA A 345 18.27 -5.79 -7.40
C ALA A 345 17.02 -6.66 -7.29
N PRO A 346 16.89 -7.73 -8.11
CA PRO A 346 15.80 -8.68 -7.97
C PRO A 346 15.68 -9.13 -6.51
N ARG A 347 14.45 -9.12 -5.96
CA ARG A 347 14.11 -9.38 -4.55
C ARG A 347 14.21 -8.19 -3.58
N GLY A 348 14.07 -6.94 -4.03
CA GLY A 348 13.73 -5.84 -3.11
C GLY A 348 14.92 -5.20 -2.38
N THR A 349 16.04 -4.98 -3.06
CA THR A 349 17.13 -4.16 -2.49
C THR A 349 16.85 -2.68 -2.74
N TRP A 350 15.94 -2.12 -1.94
CA TRP A 350 15.52 -0.74 -2.04
C TRP A 350 16.62 0.25 -1.63
N SER A 351 16.74 1.35 -2.36
CA SER A 351 17.50 2.52 -1.92
C SER A 351 16.77 3.81 -2.19
N THR A 352 16.85 4.74 -1.25
CA THR A 352 16.35 6.10 -1.38
C THR A 352 17.13 6.87 -2.43
N LEU A 353 16.39 7.46 -3.36
CA LEU A 353 16.90 8.35 -4.39
C LEU A 353 16.97 9.76 -3.82
N GLY A 354 18.19 10.27 -3.63
CA GLY A 354 18.42 11.66 -3.28
C GLY A 354 17.82 12.07 -1.93
N GLY A 355 17.23 13.27 -1.90
CA GLY A 355 16.72 13.91 -0.68
C GLY A 355 15.20 14.02 -0.65
N TRP A 356 14.69 14.90 0.22
CA TRP A 356 13.25 15.17 0.31
C TRP A 356 12.77 16.02 -0.86
N HIS A 357 11.70 15.55 -1.51
CA HIS A 357 10.96 16.26 -2.53
C HIS A 357 9.72 16.88 -1.89
N CYS A 358 9.70 18.20 -1.78
CA CYS A 358 8.64 18.95 -1.10
C CYS A 358 7.85 19.78 -2.10
N SER A 359 6.51 19.67 -2.08
CA SER A 359 5.61 20.38 -3.01
C SER A 359 4.40 21.00 -2.30
#